data_AF-A0A1Y3T6A0-F1
#
_entry.id   AF-A0A1Y3T6A0-F1
#
_cell.length_a   1.000
_cell.length_b   1.000
_cell.length_c   1.000
_cell.angle_alpha   90.00
_cell.angle_beta   90.00
_cell.angle_gamma   90.00
#
_symmetry.space_group_name_H-M   'P 1'
#
loop_
_entity.id
_entity.type
_entity.pdbx_description
1 polymer ?
#
loop_
_entity_poly.entity_id
_entity_poly.type
_entity_poly.pdbx_seq_one_letter_code
_entity_poly.pdbx_strand_id
1 'polypeptide(L)'
;MRSINPRDYYHPQDQKALWELQQIPGFSAALKAFMKMFSENMIRGINMSNKVQIGPRQLPELYALLPPICEVLGIREPEFYLELDPAANAYTMGDSIISITVTSGLVDLMNEKQISAVLAHECGHIACRHVLYQTMASMLLSAGANILGGNLITSGLQLAFFHWQRCSEFSCDRAAAIYMDGSETVAQVMALLASGSREMAERLDMELYMRQAEEYRDFMDDSNWNKMLQYYALMSQNHPFLSVRALEIKEWCSSPVFKNIMDFKYEREPAKILEKNLCPACGKPVEGDWGFCRHCGNKLH
;
A
#
# COMPACT_ATOMS: atom_id res chain seq x y z
N MET A 1 -12.83 15.98 -7.57
CA MET A 1 -12.70 14.96 -8.66
C MET A 1 -13.64 13.80 -8.34
N ARG A 2 -13.71 12.72 -9.11
CA ARG A 2 -14.41 11.52 -8.61
C ARG A 2 -13.52 10.73 -7.66
N SER A 3 -14.11 10.22 -6.58
CA SER A 3 -13.45 9.24 -5.72
C SER A 3 -13.34 7.91 -6.46
N ILE A 4 -12.20 7.23 -6.35
CA ILE A 4 -11.97 5.94 -6.99
C ILE A 4 -12.30 4.82 -6.01
N ASN A 5 -13.06 3.81 -6.46
CA ASN A 5 -13.33 2.64 -5.64
C ASN A 5 -12.04 1.80 -5.50
N PRO A 6 -11.60 1.44 -4.29
CA PRO A 6 -10.44 0.56 -4.07
C PRO A 6 -10.49 -0.75 -4.83
N ARG A 7 -11.72 -1.23 -5.07
CA ARG A 7 -11.94 -2.41 -5.89
C ARG A 7 -11.51 -2.21 -7.34
N ASP A 8 -11.38 -1.02 -7.88
CA ASP A 8 -10.93 -0.87 -9.27
C ASP A 8 -9.41 -1.05 -9.43
N TYR A 9 -8.63 -0.91 -8.36
CA TYR A 9 -7.18 -0.92 -8.41
C TYR A 9 -6.48 -1.95 -7.52
N TYR A 10 -7.22 -2.77 -6.77
CA TYR A 10 -6.62 -3.90 -6.04
C TYR A 10 -5.65 -4.72 -6.89
N HIS A 11 -4.49 -5.02 -6.32
CA HIS A 11 -3.55 -5.93 -6.93
C HIS A 11 -4.05 -7.38 -6.80
N PRO A 12 -4.00 -8.20 -7.87
CA PRO A 12 -4.45 -9.59 -7.79
C PRO A 12 -3.71 -10.43 -6.75
N GLN A 13 -2.40 -10.18 -6.56
CA GLN A 13 -1.61 -10.90 -5.55
C GLN A 13 -2.00 -10.51 -4.12
N ASP A 14 -2.38 -9.25 -3.89
CA ASP A 14 -2.88 -8.80 -2.58
C ASP A 14 -4.17 -9.55 -2.21
N GLN A 15 -5.15 -9.53 -3.11
CA GLN A 15 -6.42 -10.25 -2.91
C GLN A 15 -6.22 -11.73 -2.66
N LYS A 16 -5.37 -12.37 -3.45
CA LYS A 16 -5.04 -13.79 -3.29
C LYS A 16 -4.36 -14.06 -1.95
N ALA A 17 -3.33 -13.30 -1.59
CA ALA A 17 -2.58 -13.51 -0.36
C ALA A 17 -3.44 -13.25 0.89
N LEU A 18 -4.32 -12.24 0.85
CA LEU A 18 -5.25 -11.97 1.94
C LEU A 18 -6.26 -13.12 2.11
N TRP A 19 -6.81 -13.61 1.00
CA TRP A 19 -7.71 -14.76 1.03
C TRP A 19 -7.02 -15.99 1.61
N GLU A 20 -5.81 -16.32 1.16
CA GLU A 20 -5.00 -17.44 1.65
C GLU A 20 -4.69 -17.31 3.15
N LEU A 21 -4.29 -16.12 3.61
CA LEU A 21 -4.06 -15.81 5.02
C LEU A 21 -5.30 -16.07 5.88
N GLN A 22 -6.48 -15.66 5.40
CA GLN A 22 -7.75 -15.88 6.09
C GLN A 22 -8.16 -17.36 6.16
N GLN A 23 -7.69 -18.19 5.22
CA GLN A 23 -7.96 -19.63 5.21
C GLN A 23 -7.06 -20.43 6.17
N ILE A 24 -6.01 -19.82 6.75
CA ILE A 24 -5.10 -20.53 7.65
C ILE A 24 -5.87 -21.02 8.90
N PRO A 25 -5.80 -22.33 9.24
CA PRO A 25 -6.43 -22.85 10.45
C PRO A 25 -6.03 -22.06 11.70
N GLY A 26 -7.02 -21.57 12.44
CA GLY A 26 -6.80 -20.76 13.64
C GLY A 26 -6.70 -19.25 13.39
N PHE A 27 -6.63 -18.77 12.15
CA PHE A 27 -6.57 -17.33 11.84
C PHE A 27 -7.73 -16.55 12.46
N SER A 28 -8.97 -17.02 12.27
CA SER A 28 -10.15 -16.37 12.84
C SER A 28 -10.15 -16.33 14.37
N ALA A 29 -9.57 -17.34 15.03
CA ALA A 29 -9.44 -17.37 16.47
C ALA A 29 -8.36 -16.38 16.95
N ALA A 30 -7.22 -16.33 16.24
CA ALA A 30 -6.15 -15.36 16.50
C ALA A 30 -6.63 -13.92 16.32
N LEU A 31 -7.37 -13.63 15.25
CA LEU A 31 -7.97 -12.32 15.00
C LEU A 31 -8.94 -11.92 16.12
N LYS A 32 -9.85 -12.83 16.53
CA LYS A 32 -10.78 -12.56 17.64
C LYS A 32 -10.04 -12.32 18.96
N ALA A 33 -9.00 -13.08 19.24
CA ALA A 33 -8.18 -12.91 20.43
C ALA A 33 -7.44 -11.56 20.41
N PHE A 34 -6.88 -11.18 19.26
CA PHE A 34 -6.26 -9.88 19.04
C PHE A 34 -7.28 -8.75 19.29
N MET A 35 -8.44 -8.78 18.64
CA MET A 35 -9.47 -7.74 18.79
C MET A 35 -9.99 -7.58 20.23
N LYS A 36 -9.95 -8.64 21.05
CA LYS A 36 -10.35 -8.56 22.46
C LYS A 36 -9.32 -7.83 23.33
N MET A 37 -8.05 -7.91 22.97
CA MET A 37 -6.93 -7.35 23.74
C MET A 37 -6.49 -5.98 23.19
N PHE A 38 -6.58 -5.81 21.88
CA PHE A 38 -6.21 -4.61 21.17
C PHE A 38 -7.05 -3.43 21.65
N SER A 39 -6.38 -2.37 22.11
CA SER A 39 -7.02 -1.13 22.53
C SER A 39 -6.50 0.01 21.66
N GLU A 40 -7.35 0.53 20.79
CA GLU A 40 -7.01 1.68 19.94
C GLU A 40 -6.65 2.91 20.77
N ASN A 41 -7.27 3.07 21.94
CA ASN A 41 -6.98 4.17 22.87
C ASN A 41 -5.54 4.10 23.40
N MET A 42 -4.93 2.92 23.46
CA MET A 42 -3.52 2.80 23.83
C MET A 42 -2.62 3.37 22.74
N ILE A 43 -2.81 2.97 21.48
CA ILE A 43 -2.06 3.53 20.33
C ILE A 43 -2.28 5.04 20.25
N ARG A 44 -3.54 5.47 20.32
CA ARG A 44 -3.89 6.89 20.29
C ARG A 44 -3.22 7.67 21.40
N GLY A 45 -3.21 7.13 22.62
CA GLY A 45 -2.53 7.72 23.77
C GLY A 45 -1.03 7.90 23.53
N ILE A 46 -0.35 6.86 23.01
CA ILE A 46 1.08 6.91 22.66
C ILE A 46 1.35 7.95 21.58
N ASN A 47 0.52 7.99 20.53
CA ASN A 47 0.65 8.99 19.47
C ASN A 47 0.51 10.41 20.02
N MET A 48 -0.51 10.67 20.84
CA MET A 48 -0.74 11.99 21.45
C MET A 48 0.36 12.42 22.44
N SER A 49 1.05 11.46 23.08
CA SER A 49 2.07 11.78 24.09
C SER A 49 3.47 11.97 23.52
N ASN A 50 3.84 11.18 22.49
CA ASN A 50 5.22 11.08 22.02
C ASN A 50 5.44 11.67 20.61
N LYS A 51 4.37 12.04 19.90
CA LYS A 51 4.44 12.55 18.52
C LYS A 51 3.82 13.94 18.42
N VAL A 52 4.19 14.65 17.37
CA VAL A 52 3.62 15.95 17.03
C VAL A 52 2.39 15.73 16.16
N GLN A 53 1.20 16.06 16.65
CA GLN A 53 -0.02 15.98 15.84
C GLN A 53 0.01 17.04 14.74
N ILE A 54 -0.16 16.62 13.49
CA ILE A 54 -0.19 17.46 12.30
C ILE A 54 -1.65 17.87 12.05
N GLY A 55 -1.88 19.14 11.72
CA GLY A 55 -3.22 19.65 11.45
C GLY A 55 -3.23 21.05 10.83
N PRO A 56 -4.40 21.64 10.58
CA PRO A 56 -4.53 22.92 9.87
C PRO A 56 -3.79 24.11 10.49
N ARG A 57 -3.40 24.02 11.76
CA ARG A 57 -2.67 25.08 12.49
C ARG A 57 -1.31 24.63 13.01
N GLN A 58 -0.91 23.39 12.75
CA GLN A 58 0.33 22.79 13.24
C GLN A 58 0.95 21.97 12.12
N LEU A 59 2.04 22.49 11.55
CA LEU A 59 2.62 22.02 10.29
C LEU A 59 1.59 22.03 9.14
N PRO A 60 0.95 23.19 8.86
CA PRO A 60 -0.14 23.29 7.89
C PRO A 60 0.27 22.89 6.47
N GLU A 61 1.53 23.05 6.10
CA GLU A 61 2.08 22.66 4.79
C GLU A 61 2.04 21.14 4.60
N LEU A 62 2.42 20.36 5.63
CA LEU A 62 2.29 18.91 5.60
C LEU A 62 0.83 18.47 5.66
N TYR A 63 0.03 19.13 6.50
CA TYR A 63 -1.41 18.83 6.60
C TYR A 63 -2.10 18.98 5.24
N ALA A 64 -1.78 20.03 4.49
CA ALA A 64 -2.44 20.35 3.21
C ALA A 64 -2.30 19.23 2.16
N LEU A 65 -1.33 18.33 2.29
CA LEU A 65 -1.13 17.20 1.38
C LEU A 65 -2.17 16.10 1.55
N LEU A 66 -2.74 15.93 2.75
CA LEU A 66 -3.56 14.77 3.10
C LEU A 66 -5.03 14.86 2.62
N PRO A 67 -5.77 15.98 2.79
CA PRO A 67 -7.18 16.05 2.39
C PRO A 67 -7.45 15.75 0.90
N PRO A 68 -6.65 16.27 -0.07
CA PRO A 68 -6.87 15.94 -1.49
C PRO A 68 -6.70 14.45 -1.81
N ILE A 69 -5.76 13.78 -1.13
CA ILE A 69 -5.54 12.33 -1.26
C ILE A 69 -6.78 11.59 -0.76
N CYS A 70 -7.30 11.98 0.41
CA CYS A 70 -8.48 11.39 1.02
C CYS A 70 -9.73 11.56 0.14
N GLU A 71 -9.90 12.72 -0.52
CA GLU A 71 -10.97 12.95 -1.49
C GLU A 71 -10.88 11.99 -2.69
N VAL A 72 -9.70 11.85 -3.30
CA VAL A 72 -9.48 10.99 -4.46
C VAL A 72 -9.69 9.51 -4.12
N LEU A 73 -9.25 9.07 -2.94
CA LEU A 73 -9.37 7.67 -2.51
C LEU A 73 -10.69 7.37 -1.78
N GLY A 74 -11.54 8.37 -1.58
CA GLY A 74 -12.86 8.20 -0.96
C GLY A 74 -12.79 7.72 0.50
N ILE A 75 -11.76 8.14 1.25
CA ILE A 75 -11.56 7.76 2.65
C ILE A 75 -11.78 8.95 3.59
N ARG A 76 -12.05 8.66 4.86
CA ARG A 76 -12.06 9.68 5.92
C ARG A 76 -10.62 10.06 6.25
N GLU A 77 -10.37 11.35 6.50
CA GLU A 77 -9.08 11.82 6.99
C GLU A 77 -8.68 11.08 8.29
N PRO A 78 -7.54 10.37 8.30
CA PRO A 78 -6.99 9.77 9.52
C PRO A 78 -6.35 10.83 10.42
N GLU A 79 -6.07 10.48 11.68
CA GLU A 79 -5.19 11.32 12.50
C GLU A 79 -3.78 11.34 11.88
N PHE A 80 -3.12 12.49 11.82
CA PHE A 80 -1.82 12.64 11.18
C PHE A 80 -0.75 13.09 12.18
N TYR A 81 0.39 12.40 12.21
CA TYR A 81 1.44 12.63 13.20
C TYR A 81 2.84 12.69 12.57
N LEU A 82 3.71 13.49 13.19
CA LEU A 82 5.16 13.51 12.95
C LEU A 82 5.88 12.86 14.14
N GLU A 83 6.72 11.87 13.85
CA GLU A 83 7.55 11.15 14.83
C GLU A 83 9.03 11.53 14.66
N LEU A 84 9.73 11.70 15.79
CA LEU A 84 11.18 11.85 15.79
C LEU A 84 11.83 10.49 15.51
N ASP A 85 12.25 10.29 14.28
CA ASP A 85 13.05 9.14 13.85
C ASP A 85 13.89 9.58 12.63
N PRO A 86 15.23 9.43 12.66
CA PRO A 86 16.08 9.76 11.52
C PRO A 86 15.92 8.80 10.33
N ALA A 87 15.35 7.60 10.53
CA ALA A 87 15.05 6.70 9.43
C ALA A 87 13.84 7.21 8.64
N ALA A 88 13.98 7.34 7.32
CA ALA A 88 12.88 7.72 6.46
C ALA A 88 11.81 6.63 6.43
N ASN A 89 10.64 6.93 7.00
CA ASN A 89 9.54 5.99 7.07
C ASN A 89 8.19 6.72 7.17
N ALA A 90 7.14 6.02 6.75
CA ALA A 90 5.75 6.36 7.03
C ALA A 90 4.98 5.07 7.30
N TYR A 91 3.93 5.14 8.11
CA TYR A 91 3.10 3.97 8.37
C TYR A 91 1.70 4.36 8.86
N THR A 92 0.78 3.42 8.66
CA THR A 92 -0.60 3.53 9.14
C THR A 92 -0.87 2.49 10.24
N MET A 93 -1.60 2.89 11.29
CA MET A 93 -2.04 1.99 12.37
C MET A 93 -3.48 2.27 12.80
N GLY A 94 -4.14 1.25 13.37
CA GLY A 94 -5.51 1.33 13.90
C GLY A 94 -6.48 0.36 13.22
N ASP A 95 -7.77 0.55 13.51
CA ASP A 95 -8.89 -0.15 12.86
C ASP A 95 -10.05 0.84 12.62
N SER A 96 -10.68 1.31 13.70
CA SER A 96 -11.71 2.35 13.71
C SER A 96 -11.14 3.74 13.96
N ILE A 97 -10.10 3.88 14.80
CA ILE A 97 -9.32 5.11 14.97
C ILE A 97 -8.00 4.92 14.24
N ILE A 98 -7.97 5.38 12.99
CA ILE A 98 -6.81 5.23 12.10
C ILE A 98 -5.91 6.46 12.21
N SER A 99 -4.59 6.21 12.29
CA SER A 99 -3.56 7.25 12.24
C SER A 99 -2.52 6.96 11.17
N ILE A 100 -2.06 7.98 10.47
CA ILE A 100 -0.83 7.98 9.66
C ILE A 100 0.26 8.69 10.46
N THR A 101 1.46 8.11 10.47
CA THR A 101 2.67 8.74 11.00
C THR A 101 3.72 8.87 9.91
N VAL A 102 4.36 10.03 9.81
CA VAL A 102 5.60 10.24 9.05
C VAL A 102 6.76 10.51 10.00
N THR A 103 7.97 10.12 9.64
CA THR A 103 9.16 10.39 10.45
C THR A 103 9.86 11.68 10.03
N SER A 104 10.62 12.29 10.95
CA SER A 104 11.49 13.43 10.63
C SER A 104 12.46 13.11 9.48
N GLY A 105 13.03 11.90 9.44
CA GLY A 105 13.93 11.49 8.36
C GLY A 105 13.26 11.45 7.00
N LEU A 106 11.96 11.12 6.93
CA LEU A 106 11.22 11.15 5.67
C LEU A 106 10.98 12.58 5.19
N VAL A 107 10.55 13.45 6.11
CA VAL A 107 10.27 14.86 5.82
C VAL A 107 11.54 15.58 5.36
N ASP A 108 12.69 15.28 5.95
CA ASP A 108 13.97 15.89 5.57
C ASP A 108 14.51 15.36 4.23
N LEU A 109 14.25 14.08 3.91
CA LEU A 109 14.76 13.44 2.69
C LEU A 109 13.97 13.82 1.43
N MET A 110 12.65 14.01 1.56
CA MET A 110 11.72 14.09 0.43
C MET A 110 11.18 15.50 0.17
N ASN A 111 10.89 15.80 -1.10
CA ASN A 111 10.12 17.00 -1.44
C ASN A 111 8.60 16.78 -1.29
N GLU A 112 7.82 17.85 -1.35
CA GLU A 112 6.36 17.82 -1.18
C GLU A 112 5.63 16.83 -2.09
N LYS A 113 6.05 16.73 -3.36
CA LYS A 113 5.46 15.81 -4.35
C LYS A 113 5.74 14.35 -3.97
N GLN A 114 6.94 14.06 -3.48
CA GLN A 114 7.35 12.74 -3.01
C GLN A 114 6.65 12.36 -1.70
N ILE A 115 6.54 13.29 -0.74
CA ILE A 115 5.76 13.09 0.49
C ILE A 115 4.30 12.81 0.14
N SER A 116 3.71 13.53 -0.81
CA SER A 116 2.35 13.28 -1.27
C SER A 116 2.17 11.87 -1.84
N ALA A 117 3.17 11.37 -2.60
CA ALA A 117 3.14 10.00 -3.11
C ALA A 117 3.20 8.96 -1.97
N VAL A 118 4.03 9.19 -0.94
CA VAL A 118 4.08 8.33 0.25
C VAL A 118 2.76 8.39 1.04
N LEU A 119 2.20 9.57 1.27
CA LEU A 119 0.91 9.70 1.95
C LEU A 119 -0.23 9.04 1.16
N ALA A 120 -0.20 9.11 -0.17
CA ALA A 120 -1.17 8.42 -1.02
C ALA A 120 -1.01 6.90 -0.98
N HIS A 121 0.22 6.40 -0.84
CA HIS A 121 0.49 5.00 -0.58
C HIS A 121 -0.10 4.56 0.79
N GLU A 122 0.16 5.30 1.87
CA GLU A 122 -0.39 5.03 3.20
C GLU A 122 -1.93 5.10 3.22
N CYS A 123 -2.51 6.10 2.57
CA CYS A 123 -3.95 6.18 2.37
C CYS A 123 -4.49 5.00 1.55
N GLY A 124 -3.67 4.41 0.67
CA GLY A 124 -3.94 3.16 0.00
C GLY A 124 -4.19 2.01 0.97
N HIS A 125 -3.42 1.88 2.05
CA HIS A 125 -3.69 0.87 3.08
C HIS A 125 -5.03 1.09 3.78
N ILE A 126 -5.44 2.34 3.99
CA ILE A 126 -6.75 2.69 4.55
C ILE A 126 -7.86 2.28 3.59
N ALA A 127 -7.76 2.76 2.35
CA ALA A 127 -8.77 2.53 1.30
C ALA A 127 -8.96 1.04 1.02
N CYS A 128 -7.86 0.28 1.00
CA CYS A 128 -7.84 -1.15 0.77
C CYS A 128 -8.19 -2.00 2.01
N ARG A 129 -8.41 -1.39 3.19
CA ARG A 129 -8.69 -2.04 4.48
C ARG A 129 -7.57 -2.94 5.01
N HIS A 130 -6.32 -2.53 4.80
CA HIS A 130 -5.13 -3.25 5.26
C HIS A 130 -4.77 -2.95 6.72
N VAL A 131 -5.17 -1.79 7.25
CA VAL A 131 -4.65 -1.23 8.51
C VAL A 131 -4.82 -2.16 9.71
N LEU A 132 -5.98 -2.82 9.86
CA LEU A 132 -6.22 -3.76 10.96
C LEU A 132 -5.22 -4.93 10.93
N TYR A 133 -5.04 -5.54 9.76
CA TYR A 133 -4.14 -6.68 9.57
C TYR A 133 -2.67 -6.26 9.71
N GLN A 134 -2.29 -5.07 9.24
CA GLN A 134 -0.96 -4.49 9.46
C GLN A 134 -0.70 -4.22 10.94
N THR A 135 -1.66 -3.62 11.65
CA THR A 135 -1.56 -3.35 13.10
C THR A 135 -1.40 -4.65 13.87
N MET A 136 -2.20 -5.67 13.50
CA MET A 136 -2.08 -7.00 14.08
C MET A 136 -0.70 -7.59 13.80
N ALA A 137 -0.22 -7.58 12.56
CA ALA A 137 1.12 -8.06 12.22
C ALA A 137 2.21 -7.34 13.03
N SER A 138 2.21 -6.00 13.07
CA SER A 138 3.21 -5.21 13.80
C SER A 138 3.23 -5.52 15.30
N MET A 139 2.07 -5.62 15.94
CA MET A 139 2.00 -5.92 17.39
C MET A 139 2.40 -7.36 17.70
N LEU A 140 1.95 -8.30 16.88
CA LEU A 140 2.26 -9.72 17.04
C LEU A 140 3.76 -10.02 16.82
N LEU A 141 4.39 -9.29 15.91
CA LEU A 141 5.84 -9.37 15.66
C LEU A 141 6.65 -8.68 16.75
N SER A 142 6.22 -7.49 17.18
CA SER A 142 6.95 -6.66 18.15
C SER A 142 6.95 -7.25 19.56
N ALA A 143 5.83 -7.82 20.02
CA ALA A 143 5.73 -8.37 21.36
C ALA A 143 6.30 -9.80 21.49
N GLY A 144 6.78 -10.38 20.39
CA GLY A 144 7.14 -11.78 20.29
C GLY A 144 5.94 -12.71 20.46
N ALA A 145 6.12 -14.00 20.18
CA ALA A 145 5.09 -15.05 20.25
C ALA A 145 4.47 -15.27 21.66
N ASN A 146 4.74 -14.39 22.64
CA ASN A 146 4.47 -14.59 24.05
C ASN A 146 3.25 -13.86 24.60
N ILE A 147 2.49 -13.09 23.80
CA ILE A 147 1.34 -12.34 24.34
C ILE A 147 0.19 -13.26 24.83
N LEU A 148 0.15 -14.53 24.41
CA LEU A 148 -0.97 -15.43 24.68
C LEU A 148 -0.59 -16.70 25.47
N GLY A 149 0.47 -16.67 26.28
CA GLY A 149 0.83 -17.81 27.14
C GLY A 149 1.05 -19.13 26.39
N GLY A 150 1.29 -19.04 25.09
CA GLY A 150 1.41 -20.14 24.14
C GLY A 150 1.72 -19.59 22.75
N ASN A 151 2.47 -20.36 21.96
CA ASN A 151 2.87 -20.05 20.58
C ASN A 151 1.66 -20.03 19.63
N LEU A 152 0.71 -19.10 19.80
CA LEU A 152 -0.46 -19.01 18.93
C LEU A 152 -0.10 -18.56 17.52
N ILE A 153 1.06 -17.91 17.35
CA ILE A 153 1.64 -17.62 16.05
C ILE A 153 2.72 -18.65 15.80
N THR A 154 2.37 -19.61 14.95
CA THR A 154 3.37 -20.49 14.37
C THR A 154 4.24 -19.70 13.42
N SER A 155 5.50 -20.11 13.22
CA SER A 155 6.37 -19.53 12.20
C SER A 155 5.70 -19.50 10.81
N GLY A 156 4.79 -20.45 10.53
CA GLY A 156 3.99 -20.47 9.30
C GLY A 156 2.99 -19.31 9.20
N LEU A 157 2.26 -18.99 10.27
CA LEU A 157 1.33 -17.85 10.28
C LEU A 157 2.08 -16.53 10.13
N GLN A 158 3.25 -16.40 10.77
CA GLN A 158 4.11 -15.23 10.63
C GLN A 158 4.59 -15.04 9.17
N LEU A 159 5.05 -16.11 8.53
CA LEU A 159 5.45 -16.08 7.13
C LEU A 159 4.30 -15.68 6.20
N ALA A 160 3.08 -16.15 6.48
CA ALA A 160 1.90 -15.77 5.73
C ALA A 160 1.53 -14.29 5.90
N PHE A 161 1.67 -13.72 7.11
CA PHE A 161 1.51 -12.28 7.33
C PHE A 161 2.52 -11.49 6.51
N PHE A 162 3.81 -11.82 6.58
CA PHE A 162 4.82 -11.13 5.80
C PHE A 162 4.59 -11.27 4.30
N HIS A 163 4.15 -12.44 3.83
CA HIS A 163 3.78 -12.62 2.44
C HIS A 163 2.64 -11.69 2.02
N TRP A 164 1.55 -11.67 2.79
CA TRP A 164 0.41 -10.79 2.53
C TRP A 164 0.83 -9.30 2.59
N GLN A 165 1.58 -8.88 3.61
CA GLN A 165 2.06 -7.49 3.72
C GLN A 165 2.80 -7.07 2.45
N ARG A 166 3.73 -7.90 1.96
CA ARG A 166 4.45 -7.63 0.71
C ARG A 166 3.52 -7.50 -0.50
N CYS A 167 2.51 -8.36 -0.60
CA CYS A 167 1.54 -8.28 -1.70
C CYS A 167 0.64 -7.03 -1.60
N SER A 168 0.30 -6.61 -0.38
CA SER A 168 -0.56 -5.44 -0.12
C SER A 168 0.06 -4.13 -0.61
N GLU A 169 1.40 -4.03 -0.60
CA GLU A 169 2.16 -2.88 -1.11
C GLU A 169 1.81 -2.53 -2.56
N PHE A 170 1.58 -3.53 -3.42
CA PHE A 170 1.27 -3.29 -4.83
C PHE A 170 -0.09 -2.60 -5.02
N SER A 171 -1.08 -2.89 -4.18
CA SER A 171 -2.37 -2.17 -4.21
C SER A 171 -2.19 -0.72 -3.78
N CYS A 172 -1.32 -0.48 -2.79
CA CYS A 172 -1.03 0.86 -2.28
C CYS A 172 -0.19 1.69 -3.26
N ASP A 173 0.73 1.07 -4.00
CA ASP A 173 1.46 1.72 -5.11
C ASP A 173 0.52 2.17 -6.22
N ARG A 174 -0.52 1.38 -6.51
CA ARG A 174 -1.57 1.76 -7.47
C ARG A 174 -2.41 2.93 -6.96
N ALA A 175 -2.76 2.95 -5.67
CA ALA A 175 -3.45 4.09 -5.06
C ALA A 175 -2.60 5.37 -5.17
N ALA A 176 -1.29 5.26 -4.87
CA ALA A 176 -0.36 6.37 -5.02
C ALA A 176 -0.28 6.85 -6.47
N ALA A 177 -0.14 5.95 -7.45
CA ALA A 177 -0.07 6.31 -8.86
C ALA A 177 -1.36 6.96 -9.38
N ILE A 178 -2.53 6.54 -8.91
CA ILE A 178 -3.82 7.19 -9.22
C ILE A 178 -3.82 8.63 -8.72
N TYR A 179 -3.37 8.87 -7.49
CA TYR A 179 -3.30 10.23 -6.95
C TYR A 179 -2.28 11.08 -7.72
N MET A 180 -1.10 10.52 -7.99
CA MET A 180 0.02 11.19 -8.68
C MET A 180 -0.13 11.31 -10.20
N ASP A 181 -1.24 10.84 -10.77
CA ASP A 181 -1.50 10.78 -12.21
C ASP A 181 -0.45 10.00 -13.03
N GLY A 182 0.21 9.01 -12.41
CA GLY A 182 1.21 8.18 -13.07
C GLY A 182 2.22 7.54 -12.13
N SER A 183 3.14 6.76 -12.69
CA SER A 183 4.15 6.01 -11.94
C SER A 183 5.43 6.81 -11.62
N GLU A 184 5.67 7.95 -12.28
CA GLU A 184 6.98 8.63 -12.25
C GLU A 184 7.43 8.97 -10.82
N THR A 185 6.61 9.69 -10.07
CA THR A 185 6.98 10.08 -8.69
C THR A 185 7.00 8.88 -7.75
N VAL A 186 6.11 7.90 -7.93
CA VAL A 186 6.10 6.67 -7.12
C VAL A 186 7.41 5.89 -7.30
N ALA A 187 7.87 5.75 -8.54
CA ALA A 187 9.14 5.11 -8.87
C ALA A 187 10.36 5.92 -8.36
N GLN A 188 10.31 7.25 -8.46
CA GLN A 188 11.37 8.12 -7.92
C GLN A 188 11.49 8.00 -6.39
N VAL A 189 10.37 7.86 -5.66
CA VAL A 189 10.39 7.60 -4.22
C VAL A 189 11.09 6.28 -3.91
N MET A 190 10.82 5.22 -4.66
CA MET A 190 11.49 3.92 -4.48
C MET A 190 13.00 4.00 -4.75
N ALA A 191 13.39 4.71 -5.81
CA ALA A 191 14.79 4.96 -6.13
C ALA A 191 15.50 5.81 -5.05
N LEU A 192 14.80 6.81 -4.50
CA LEU A 192 15.29 7.64 -3.40
C LEU A 192 15.45 6.84 -2.10
N LEU A 193 14.51 5.96 -1.76
CA LEU A 193 14.63 5.07 -0.61
C LEU A 193 15.78 4.07 -0.78
N ALA A 194 16.03 3.61 -2.00
CA ALA A 194 17.14 2.72 -2.30
C ALA A 194 18.51 3.41 -2.20
N SER A 195 18.58 4.70 -2.56
CA SER A 195 19.84 5.48 -2.50
C SER A 195 20.10 6.12 -1.14
N GLY A 196 19.04 6.38 -0.36
CA GLY A 196 19.09 7.07 0.93
C GLY A 196 19.58 8.52 0.85
N SER A 197 19.71 9.09 -0.36
CA SER A 197 20.26 10.43 -0.57
C SER A 197 19.54 11.13 -1.71
N ARG A 198 18.98 12.30 -1.40
CA ARG A 198 18.33 13.17 -2.39
C ARG A 198 19.27 13.55 -3.53
N GLU A 199 20.50 13.94 -3.21
CA GLU A 199 21.51 14.31 -4.20
C GLU A 199 21.83 13.14 -5.16
N MET A 200 21.95 11.93 -4.62
CA MET A 200 22.22 10.75 -5.45
C MET A 200 20.99 10.36 -6.28
N ALA A 201 19.80 10.42 -5.69
CA ALA A 201 18.55 10.09 -6.37
C ALA A 201 18.29 10.99 -7.58
N GLU A 202 18.59 12.29 -7.49
CA GLU A 202 18.45 13.25 -8.59
C GLU A 202 19.40 12.94 -9.79
N ARG A 203 20.45 12.15 -9.57
CA ARG A 203 21.41 11.73 -10.61
C ARG A 203 21.13 10.32 -11.15
N LEU A 204 20.11 9.63 -10.64
CA LEU A 204 19.79 8.29 -11.10
C LEU A 204 19.16 8.33 -12.49
N ASP A 205 19.64 7.44 -13.35
CA ASP A 205 18.96 7.12 -14.61
C ASP A 205 17.82 6.14 -14.30
N MET A 206 16.59 6.64 -14.39
CA MET A 206 15.41 5.84 -14.10
C MET A 206 15.15 4.76 -15.16
N GLU A 207 15.65 4.88 -16.39
CA GLU A 207 15.55 3.81 -17.38
C GLU A 207 16.46 2.64 -17.00
N LEU A 208 17.70 2.94 -16.58
CA LEU A 208 18.63 1.92 -16.06
C LEU A 208 18.11 1.27 -14.77
N TYR A 209 17.49 2.04 -13.87
CA TYR A 209 16.89 1.50 -12.66
C TYR A 209 15.72 0.53 -12.97
N MET A 210 14.94 0.81 -14.01
CA MET A 210 13.87 -0.10 -14.47
C MET A 210 14.44 -1.34 -15.15
N ARG A 211 15.48 -1.18 -15.98
CA ARG A 211 16.19 -2.30 -16.61
C ARG A 211 16.78 -3.25 -15.57
N GLN A 212 17.30 -2.74 -14.46
CA GLN A 212 17.77 -3.57 -13.34
C GLN A 212 16.65 -4.46 -12.78
N ALA A 213 15.41 -3.96 -12.70
CA ALA A 213 14.28 -4.75 -12.24
C ALA A 213 13.82 -5.81 -13.28
N GLU A 214 13.96 -5.52 -14.57
CA GLU A 214 13.75 -6.49 -15.65
C GLU A 214 14.79 -7.63 -15.57
N GLU A 215 16.06 -7.28 -15.40
CA GLU A 215 17.16 -8.25 -15.20
C GLU A 215 16.95 -9.11 -13.95
N TYR A 216 16.41 -8.53 -12.86
CA TYR A 216 16.03 -9.29 -11.67
C TYR A 216 14.91 -10.30 -11.96
N ARG A 217 13.91 -9.92 -12.77
CA ARG A 217 12.81 -10.81 -13.19
C ARG A 217 13.36 -11.99 -14.00
N ASP A 218 14.25 -11.71 -14.95
CA ASP A 218 14.90 -12.75 -15.75
C ASP A 218 15.76 -13.67 -14.87
N PHE A 219 16.52 -13.11 -13.91
CA PHE A 219 17.30 -13.87 -12.94
C PHE A 219 16.43 -14.80 -12.09
N MET A 220 15.22 -14.35 -11.72
CA MET A 220 14.24 -15.18 -11.02
C MET A 220 13.75 -16.32 -11.92
N ASP A 221 13.44 -16.05 -13.18
CA ASP A 221 12.89 -17.06 -14.10
C ASP A 221 13.92 -18.08 -14.61
N ASP A 222 15.21 -17.78 -14.54
CA ASP A 222 16.31 -18.67 -14.91
C ASP A 222 16.34 -19.97 -14.08
N SER A 223 16.02 -19.92 -12.78
CA SER A 223 16.12 -21.09 -11.91
C SER A 223 15.16 -21.09 -10.72
N ASN A 224 14.53 -22.24 -10.46
CA ASN A 224 13.74 -22.47 -9.24
C ASN A 224 14.59 -22.30 -7.96
N TRP A 225 15.91 -22.51 -8.03
CA TRP A 225 16.81 -22.24 -6.90
C TRP A 225 16.97 -20.75 -6.65
N ASN A 226 17.10 -19.93 -7.70
CA ASN A 226 17.14 -18.46 -7.56
C ASN A 226 15.82 -17.96 -6.95
N LYS A 227 14.66 -18.46 -7.43
CA LYS A 227 13.36 -18.15 -6.82
C LYS A 227 13.35 -18.46 -5.33
N MET A 228 13.78 -19.67 -4.95
CA MET A 228 13.84 -20.10 -3.55
C MET A 228 14.74 -19.20 -2.70
N LEU A 229 15.94 -18.88 -3.17
CA LEU A 229 16.87 -18.01 -2.46
C LEU A 229 16.31 -16.59 -2.27
N GLN A 230 15.62 -16.05 -3.27
CA GLN A 230 15.00 -14.73 -3.18
C GLN A 230 13.78 -14.73 -2.26
N TYR A 231 12.97 -15.80 -2.25
CA TYR A 231 11.93 -15.98 -1.23
C TYR A 231 12.50 -16.04 0.18
N TYR A 232 13.63 -16.74 0.36
CA TYR A 232 14.33 -16.78 1.64
C TYR A 232 14.83 -15.39 2.06
N ALA A 233 15.42 -14.61 1.15
CA ALA A 233 15.86 -13.25 1.43
C ALA A 233 14.70 -12.31 1.85
N LEU A 234 13.49 -12.53 1.32
CA LEU A 234 12.29 -11.76 1.66
C LEU A 234 11.56 -12.27 2.91
N MET A 235 11.92 -13.42 3.46
CA MET A 235 11.06 -14.12 4.43
C MET A 235 10.84 -13.34 5.75
N SER A 236 11.81 -12.49 6.11
CA SER A 236 11.76 -11.61 7.28
C SER A 236 11.47 -10.14 6.92
N GLN A 237 11.13 -9.86 5.66
CA GLN A 237 10.87 -8.51 5.14
C GLN A 237 9.37 -8.31 4.96
N ASN A 238 8.87 -7.15 5.39
CA ASN A 238 7.47 -6.73 5.26
C ASN A 238 7.18 -6.00 3.93
N HIS A 239 8.21 -5.53 3.22
CA HIS A 239 8.08 -4.87 1.92
C HIS A 239 8.79 -5.69 0.81
N PRO A 240 8.27 -5.69 -0.44
CA PRO A 240 9.00 -6.19 -1.60
C PRO A 240 10.23 -5.33 -1.90
N PHE A 241 11.12 -5.84 -2.76
CA PHE A 241 12.24 -5.06 -3.27
C PHE A 241 11.78 -3.82 -4.05
N LEU A 242 12.44 -2.69 -3.80
CA LEU A 242 12.05 -1.37 -4.31
C LEU A 242 12.02 -1.29 -5.84
N SER A 243 13.04 -1.83 -6.52
CA SER A 243 13.12 -1.81 -7.98
C SER A 243 12.02 -2.66 -8.64
N VAL A 244 11.63 -3.79 -8.01
CA VAL A 244 10.53 -4.64 -8.48
C VAL A 244 9.20 -3.90 -8.44
N ARG A 245 8.92 -3.20 -7.32
CA ARG A 245 7.71 -2.36 -7.20
C ARG A 245 7.70 -1.24 -8.22
N ALA A 246 8.85 -0.61 -8.47
CA ALA A 246 8.98 0.51 -9.41
C ALA A 246 8.65 0.07 -10.85
N LEU A 247 9.10 -1.12 -11.25
CA LEU A 247 8.77 -1.71 -12.54
C LEU A 247 7.30 -2.12 -12.64
N GLU A 248 6.79 -2.81 -11.61
CA GLU A 248 5.37 -3.24 -11.55
C GLU A 248 4.42 -2.05 -11.72
N ILE A 249 4.67 -0.94 -11.01
CA ILE A 249 3.80 0.23 -11.12
C ILE A 249 3.92 0.94 -12.47
N LYS A 250 5.12 0.96 -13.07
CA LYS A 250 5.34 1.50 -14.42
C LYS A 250 4.55 0.70 -15.47
N GLU A 251 4.61 -0.64 -15.39
CA GLU A 251 3.85 -1.52 -16.28
C GLU A 251 2.34 -1.34 -16.10
N TRP A 252 1.86 -1.25 -14.86
CA TRP A 252 0.43 -1.04 -14.59
C TRP A 252 -0.08 0.31 -15.10
N CYS A 253 0.68 1.41 -14.90
CA CYS A 253 0.32 2.73 -15.43
C CYS A 253 0.31 2.78 -16.97
N SER A 254 0.97 1.84 -17.65
CA SER A 254 0.92 1.70 -19.11
C SER A 254 -0.30 0.90 -19.59
N SER A 255 -1.07 0.32 -18.66
CA SER A 255 -2.19 -0.56 -18.99
C SER A 255 -3.47 0.21 -19.33
N PRO A 256 -4.39 -0.39 -20.12
CA PRO A 256 -5.72 0.16 -20.32
C PRO A 256 -6.49 0.35 -19.01
N VAL A 257 -6.27 -0.51 -18.00
CA VAL A 257 -6.99 -0.41 -16.71
C VAL A 257 -6.70 0.92 -16.04
N PHE A 258 -5.44 1.29 -15.92
CA PHE A 258 -5.05 2.59 -15.36
C PHE A 258 -5.65 3.74 -16.16
N LYS A 259 -5.51 3.72 -17.49
CA LYS A 259 -6.06 4.77 -18.35
C LYS A 259 -7.55 5.00 -18.11
N ASN A 260 -8.35 3.94 -18.04
CA ASN A 260 -9.79 4.06 -17.82
C ASN A 260 -10.13 4.60 -16.41
N ILE A 261 -9.37 4.21 -15.38
CA ILE A 261 -9.49 4.78 -14.03
C ILE A 261 -9.21 6.28 -14.05
N MET A 262 -8.14 6.71 -14.74
CA MET A 262 -7.78 8.13 -14.86
C MET A 262 -8.82 8.92 -15.64
N ASP A 263 -9.34 8.37 -16.73
CA ASP A 263 -10.43 8.99 -17.49
C ASP A 263 -11.63 9.23 -16.56
N PHE A 264 -12.02 8.24 -15.76
CA PHE A 264 -13.12 8.37 -14.80
C PHE A 264 -12.86 9.32 -13.63
N LYS A 265 -11.63 9.37 -13.10
CA LYS A 265 -11.23 10.34 -12.07
C LYS A 265 -11.56 11.77 -12.52
N TYR A 266 -11.37 12.05 -13.81
CA TYR A 266 -11.54 13.36 -14.43
C TYR A 266 -12.87 13.56 -15.18
N GLU A 267 -13.67 12.51 -15.35
CA GLU A 267 -14.98 12.58 -16.01
C GLU A 267 -15.99 13.44 -15.24
N ARG A 268 -16.74 14.27 -15.98
CA ARG A 268 -17.81 15.13 -15.44
C ARG A 268 -19.23 14.57 -15.60
N GLU A 269 -19.45 13.57 -16.46
CA GLU A 269 -20.79 13.05 -16.80
C GLU A 269 -21.14 11.71 -16.11
N PRO A 270 -22.38 11.52 -15.64
CA PRO A 270 -22.76 10.35 -14.83
C PRO A 270 -22.60 9.01 -15.56
N ALA A 271 -22.14 8.00 -14.80
CA ALA A 271 -21.93 6.61 -15.22
C ALA A 271 -23.21 5.94 -15.77
N LYS A 272 -23.09 5.17 -16.86
CA LYS A 272 -24.16 4.34 -17.45
C LYS A 272 -24.04 2.91 -16.93
N ILE A 273 -25.02 2.45 -16.16
CA ILE A 273 -24.98 1.10 -15.55
C ILE A 273 -25.13 0.00 -16.61
N LEU A 274 -24.17 -0.94 -16.71
CA LEU A 274 -24.30 -2.15 -17.53
C LEU A 274 -24.99 -3.31 -16.77
N GLU A 275 -25.93 -3.99 -17.44
CA GLU A 275 -26.84 -5.00 -16.87
C GLU A 275 -26.28 -6.44 -16.75
N LYS A 276 -24.98 -6.69 -17.00
CA LYS A 276 -24.40 -8.06 -16.99
C LYS A 276 -23.09 -8.15 -16.21
N ASN A 277 -22.92 -9.22 -15.41
CA ASN A 277 -21.68 -9.59 -14.71
C ASN A 277 -20.57 -10.13 -15.65
N LEU A 278 -20.54 -9.67 -16.90
CA LEU A 278 -19.47 -9.95 -17.86
C LEU A 278 -19.04 -8.63 -18.47
N CYS A 279 -17.73 -8.44 -18.61
CA CYS A 279 -17.18 -7.32 -19.34
C CYS A 279 -17.65 -7.39 -20.81
N PRO A 280 -18.32 -6.34 -21.35
CA PRO A 280 -18.82 -6.37 -22.73
C PRO A 280 -17.69 -6.38 -23.78
N ALA A 281 -16.48 -5.98 -23.41
CA ALA A 281 -15.33 -5.94 -24.31
C ALA A 281 -14.54 -7.27 -24.34
N CYS A 282 -14.21 -7.85 -23.18
CA CYS A 282 -13.36 -9.04 -23.12
C CYS A 282 -14.09 -10.32 -22.72
N GLY A 283 -15.37 -10.25 -22.37
CA GLY A 283 -16.19 -11.40 -22.00
C GLY A 283 -15.82 -12.06 -20.67
N LYS A 284 -14.85 -11.52 -19.92
CA LYS A 284 -14.48 -12.04 -18.59
C LYS A 284 -15.47 -11.60 -17.51
N PRO A 285 -15.64 -12.40 -16.44
CA PRO A 285 -16.49 -12.04 -15.30
C PRO A 285 -16.10 -10.70 -14.69
N VAL A 286 -17.11 -9.95 -14.27
CA VAL A 286 -16.95 -8.68 -13.53
C VAL A 286 -17.93 -8.65 -12.35
N GLU A 287 -17.56 -7.97 -11.28
CA GLU A 287 -18.45 -7.77 -10.12
C GLU A 287 -19.22 -6.46 -10.28
N GLY A 288 -20.46 -6.42 -9.76
CA GLY A 288 -21.39 -5.31 -10.00
C GLY A 288 -21.02 -3.96 -9.36
N ASP A 289 -19.89 -3.87 -8.68
CA ASP A 289 -19.38 -2.64 -8.08
C ASP A 289 -18.02 -2.20 -8.63
N TRP A 290 -17.52 -2.87 -9.66
CA TRP A 290 -16.33 -2.44 -10.41
C TRP A 290 -16.71 -1.32 -11.37
N GLY A 291 -16.07 -0.16 -11.29
CA GLY A 291 -16.15 0.86 -12.33
C GLY A 291 -15.49 0.41 -13.65
N PHE A 292 -14.45 -0.42 -13.55
CA PHE A 292 -13.64 -0.87 -14.69
C PHE A 292 -13.38 -2.38 -14.69
N CYS A 293 -13.34 -2.98 -15.88
CA CYS A 293 -12.92 -4.37 -16.02
C CYS A 293 -11.43 -4.50 -15.69
N ARG A 294 -11.09 -5.15 -14.57
CA ARG A 294 -9.70 -5.40 -14.14
C ARG A 294 -8.87 -6.24 -15.12
N HIS A 295 -9.49 -6.85 -16.13
CA HIS A 295 -8.78 -7.69 -17.09
C HIS A 295 -8.39 -6.98 -18.39
N CYS A 296 -9.14 -5.96 -18.79
CA CYS A 296 -8.94 -5.27 -20.08
C CYS A 296 -9.13 -3.75 -20.02
N GLY A 297 -9.55 -3.22 -18.87
CA GLY A 297 -9.79 -1.81 -18.61
C GLY A 297 -11.17 -1.30 -18.99
N ASN A 298 -11.94 -2.00 -19.82
CA ASN A 298 -13.23 -1.49 -20.30
C ASN A 298 -14.16 -1.00 -19.18
N LYS A 299 -14.73 0.20 -19.33
CA LYS A 299 -15.69 0.81 -18.40
C LYS A 299 -16.96 -0.03 -18.26
N LEU A 300 -17.40 -0.24 -17.02
CA LEU A 300 -18.56 -1.06 -16.68
C LEU A 300 -19.76 -0.22 -16.20
N HIS A 301 -19.48 0.92 -15.59
CA HIS A 301 -20.47 1.92 -15.17
C HIS A 301 -19.98 3.32 -15.56
#